data_AF-A0A2V8L051-F1
#
_entry.id   AF-A0A2V8L051-F1
#
_cell.length_a   1.000
_cell.length_b   1.000
_cell.length_c   1.000
_cell.angle_alpha   90.00
_cell.angle_beta   90.00
_cell.angle_gamma   90.00
#
_symmetry.space_group_name_H-M   'P 1'
#
loop_
_entity.id
_entity.type
_entity.pdbx_description
1 polymer ?
#
loop_
_entity_poly.entity_id
_entity_poly.type
_entity_poly.pdbx_seq_one_letter_code
_entity_poly.pdbx_strand_id
1 'polypeptide(L)'
;MNMNNSKKQEGFVLVVVAIVLLDAAALAGAGTFINDTKSPQPQTASDNAVQVAHNTSILGQPIAAGDVNVNVDYANRRVKVDVQSTQNTYFARALGVQTERVAVEAVAEAAKYSTGSACIKPWFIPNTTFGSGDACRSCAANEVLISGGEVTALAQSKIGHEFTVTSQDSSSSLAPGQFYAIDLGKG
;
A
#
# COMPACT_ATOMS: atom_id res chain seq x y z
N MET A 1 20.49 24.24 -13.53
CA MET A 1 19.51 23.37 -12.83
C MET A 1 19.04 24.10 -11.57
N ASN A 2 17.72 24.18 -11.34
CA ASN A 2 17.15 24.87 -10.18
C ASN A 2 17.37 24.04 -8.90
N MET A 3 17.97 24.65 -7.88
CA MET A 3 18.38 24.05 -6.60
C MET A 3 17.22 23.33 -5.88
N ASN A 4 16.01 23.89 -5.99
CA ASN A 4 14.81 23.29 -5.40
C ASN A 4 14.35 22.04 -6.14
N ASN A 5 14.60 21.95 -7.45
CA ASN A 5 14.13 20.81 -8.25
C ASN A 5 14.99 19.57 -8.02
N SER A 6 16.32 19.73 -7.86
CA SER A 6 17.21 18.58 -7.60
C SER A 6 16.95 17.95 -6.23
N LYS A 7 16.81 18.76 -5.18
CA LYS A 7 16.46 18.27 -3.83
C LYS A 7 15.08 17.60 -3.81
N LYS A 8 14.10 18.19 -4.48
CA LYS A 8 12.74 17.62 -4.59
C LYS A 8 12.75 16.29 -5.36
N GLN A 9 13.52 16.18 -6.44
CA GLN A 9 13.60 14.94 -7.21
C GLN A 9 14.31 13.82 -6.44
N GLU A 10 15.43 14.10 -5.76
CA GLU A 10 16.08 13.10 -4.91
C GLU A 10 15.21 12.66 -3.75
N GLY A 11 14.64 13.61 -3.01
CA GLY A 11 13.73 13.32 -1.91
C GLY A 11 12.54 12.50 -2.38
N PHE A 12 11.96 12.82 -3.54
CA PHE A 12 10.86 12.07 -4.12
C PHE A 12 11.24 10.63 -4.47
N VAL A 13 12.40 10.42 -5.12
CA VAL A 13 12.88 9.07 -5.46
C VAL A 13 13.16 8.25 -4.21
N LEU A 14 13.82 8.84 -3.21
CA LEU A 14 14.09 8.22 -1.91
C LEU A 14 12.79 7.79 -1.20
N VAL A 15 11.78 8.65 -1.19
CA VAL A 15 10.49 8.38 -0.56
C VAL A 15 9.73 7.29 -1.31
N VAL A 16 9.66 7.34 -2.64
CA VAL A 16 8.92 6.33 -3.43
C VAL A 16 9.51 4.93 -3.27
N VAL A 17 10.84 4.79 -3.32
CA VAL A 17 11.48 3.48 -3.12
C VAL A 17 11.26 2.97 -1.70
N ALA A 18 11.36 3.84 -0.69
CA ALA A 18 11.14 3.44 0.69
C ALA A 18 9.69 3.00 0.96
N ILE A 19 8.68 3.68 0.40
CA ILE A 19 7.26 3.32 0.57
C ILE A 19 6.98 1.90 0.07
N VAL A 20 7.43 1.53 -1.13
CA VAL A 20 7.17 0.19 -1.71
C VAL A 20 7.75 -0.92 -0.83
N LEU A 21 8.90 -0.68 -0.21
CA LEU A 21 9.56 -1.62 0.68
C LEU A 21 8.82 -1.76 2.03
N LEU A 22 8.27 -0.66 2.54
CA LEU A 22 7.46 -0.69 3.76
C LEU A 22 6.08 -1.28 3.54
N ASP A 23 5.47 -1.08 2.37
CA ASP A 23 4.22 -1.74 2.01
C ASP A 23 4.38 -3.27 2.06
N ALA A 24 5.51 -3.79 1.58
CA ALA A 24 5.84 -5.20 1.70
C ALA A 24 5.99 -5.64 3.17
N ALA A 25 6.61 -4.82 4.01
CA ALA A 25 6.78 -5.11 5.43
C ALA A 25 5.45 -5.11 6.20
N ALA A 26 4.61 -4.09 6.00
CA ALA A 26 3.28 -4.01 6.59
C ALA A 26 2.42 -5.19 6.12
N LEU A 27 2.45 -5.51 4.82
CA LEU A 27 1.72 -6.64 4.25
C LEU A 27 2.20 -7.99 4.82
N ALA A 28 3.51 -8.17 5.03
CA ALA A 28 4.05 -9.39 5.63
C ALA A 28 3.55 -9.58 7.07
N GLY A 29 3.53 -8.51 7.88
CA GLY A 29 2.97 -8.56 9.22
C GLY A 29 1.47 -8.85 9.23
N ALA A 30 0.70 -8.10 8.44
CA ALA A 30 -0.75 -8.32 8.31
C ALA A 30 -1.07 -9.74 7.80
N GLY A 31 -0.27 -10.25 6.86
CA GLY A 31 -0.41 -11.58 6.29
C GLY A 31 -0.35 -12.72 7.31
N THR A 32 0.33 -12.53 8.45
CA THR A 32 0.37 -13.55 9.51
C THR A 32 -1.00 -13.80 10.14
N PHE A 33 -1.90 -12.80 10.18
CA PHE A 33 -3.28 -12.98 10.68
C PHE A 33 -4.13 -13.91 9.80
N ILE A 34 -3.69 -14.16 8.56
CA ILE A 34 -4.37 -14.99 7.58
C ILE A 34 -3.65 -16.34 7.45
N ASN A 35 -2.32 -16.30 7.29
CA ASN A 35 -1.51 -17.46 6.96
C ASN A 35 -0.99 -18.24 8.18
N ASP A 36 -0.93 -17.60 9.35
CA ASP A 36 -0.47 -18.21 10.60
C ASP A 36 -1.43 -17.91 11.76
N THR A 37 -2.49 -18.71 11.84
CA THR A 37 -3.55 -18.58 12.86
C THR A 37 -3.20 -19.25 14.19
N LYS A 38 -2.04 -19.91 14.30
CA LYS A 38 -1.65 -20.70 15.47
C LYS A 38 -0.60 -19.99 16.33
N SER A 39 0.25 -19.18 15.71
CA SER A 39 1.27 -18.43 16.43
C SER A 39 0.67 -17.27 17.23
N PRO A 40 1.27 -16.89 18.37
CA PRO A 40 0.78 -15.80 19.20
C PRO A 40 0.93 -14.45 18.48
N GLN A 41 -0.18 -13.74 18.40
CA GLN A 41 -0.25 -12.35 17.93
C GLN A 41 -0.37 -11.41 19.14
N PRO A 42 0.17 -10.18 19.10
CA PRO A 42 0.71 -9.47 17.93
C PRO A 42 2.19 -9.72 17.63
N GLN A 43 2.90 -10.47 18.47
CA GLN A 43 4.36 -10.60 18.36
C GLN A 43 4.79 -11.19 17.00
N THR A 44 4.10 -12.22 16.52
CA THR A 44 4.41 -12.85 15.22
C THR A 44 4.25 -11.87 14.05
N ALA A 45 3.19 -11.06 14.03
CA ALA A 45 3.00 -10.01 13.02
C ALA A 45 4.10 -8.95 13.08
N SER A 46 4.49 -8.54 14.30
CA SER A 46 5.57 -7.58 14.51
C SER A 46 6.91 -8.12 14.01
N ASP A 47 7.27 -9.34 14.38
CA ASP A 47 8.54 -9.97 14.01
C ASP A 47 8.65 -10.15 12.48
N ASN A 48 7.57 -10.57 11.82
CA ASN A 48 7.53 -10.69 10.36
C ASN A 48 7.68 -9.33 9.66
N ALA A 49 6.97 -8.29 10.14
CA ALA A 49 7.09 -6.96 9.57
C ALA A 49 8.50 -6.38 9.75
N VAL A 50 9.09 -6.53 10.94
CA VAL A 50 10.47 -6.10 11.24
C VAL A 50 11.48 -6.86 10.37
N GLN A 51 11.32 -8.18 10.24
CA GLN A 51 12.22 -8.99 9.42
C GLN A 51 12.18 -8.57 7.95
N VAL A 52 11.00 -8.31 7.38
CA VAL A 52 10.90 -7.83 6.00
C VAL A 52 11.47 -6.43 5.86
N ALA A 53 11.18 -5.50 6.77
CA ALA A 53 11.77 -4.16 6.74
C ALA A 53 13.31 -4.20 6.78
N HIS A 54 13.90 -5.09 7.58
CA HIS A 54 15.35 -5.27 7.67
C HIS A 54 16.02 -5.82 6.43
N ASN A 55 15.31 -6.67 5.69
CA ASN A 55 15.82 -7.24 4.44
C ASN A 55 15.76 -6.23 3.28
N THR A 56 15.27 -5.02 3.52
CA THR A 56 15.17 -3.96 2.52
C THR A 56 16.28 -2.92 2.68
N SER A 57 16.57 -2.22 1.58
CA SER A 57 17.59 -1.17 1.55
C SER A 57 17.11 0.04 0.76
N ILE A 58 17.44 1.22 1.24
CA ILE A 58 17.16 2.49 0.58
C ILE A 58 18.46 2.94 -0.07
N LEU A 59 18.50 3.00 -1.41
CA LEU A 59 19.72 3.30 -2.18
C LEU A 59 20.92 2.39 -1.82
N GLY A 60 20.65 1.12 -1.50
CA GLY A 60 21.68 0.15 -1.09
C GLY A 60 22.19 0.32 0.35
N GLN A 61 21.62 1.23 1.13
CA GLN A 61 21.85 1.32 2.57
C GLN A 61 20.78 0.51 3.31
N PRO A 62 21.17 -0.49 4.12
CA PRO A 62 20.21 -1.27 4.89
C PRO A 62 19.52 -0.39 5.94
N ILE A 63 18.26 -0.69 6.24
CA ILE A 63 17.50 0.00 7.28
C ILE A 63 17.93 -0.56 8.65
N ALA A 64 18.32 0.32 9.57
CA ALA A 64 18.72 -0.07 10.92
C ALA A 64 17.52 -0.45 11.79
N ALA A 65 17.72 -1.31 12.79
CA ALA A 65 16.62 -1.78 13.66
C ALA A 65 15.95 -0.67 14.44
N GLY A 66 16.74 0.30 14.90
CA GLY A 66 16.22 1.46 15.61
C GLY A 66 15.42 2.43 14.72
N ASP A 67 15.50 2.29 13.40
CA ASP A 67 14.79 3.14 12.44
C ASP A 67 13.40 2.60 12.11
N VAL A 68 13.10 1.34 12.47
CA VAL A 68 11.81 0.67 12.19
C VAL A 68 10.95 0.67 13.44
N ASN A 69 9.76 1.22 13.33
CA ASN A 69 8.72 1.15 14.35
C ASN A 69 7.51 0.42 13.80
N VAL A 70 7.15 -0.71 14.42
CA VAL A 70 5.97 -1.49 14.03
C VAL A 70 4.91 -1.36 15.12
N ASN A 71 3.71 -0.95 14.71
CA ASN A 71 2.54 -0.92 15.57
C ASN A 71 1.49 -1.89 15.03
N VAL A 72 1.13 -2.88 15.85
CA VAL A 72 0.13 -3.89 15.51
C VAL A 72 -1.15 -3.60 16.28
N ASP A 73 -2.18 -3.20 15.55
CA ASP A 73 -3.55 -3.18 16.06
C ASP A 73 -4.16 -4.58 15.89
N TYR A 74 -4.09 -5.35 16.97
CA TYR A 74 -4.61 -6.72 16.99
C TYR A 74 -6.12 -6.78 16.77
N ALA A 75 -6.87 -5.79 17.28
CA ALA A 75 -8.34 -5.80 17.20
C ALA A 75 -8.81 -5.62 15.75
N ASN A 76 -8.14 -4.74 15.00
CA ASN A 76 -8.42 -4.47 13.59
C ASN A 76 -7.54 -5.30 12.63
N ARG A 77 -6.67 -6.20 13.14
CA ARG A 77 -5.71 -6.98 12.35
C ARG A 77 -4.90 -6.11 11.38
N ARG A 78 -4.52 -4.94 11.87
CA ARG A 78 -3.85 -3.90 11.09
C ARG A 78 -2.42 -3.76 11.58
N VAL A 79 -1.48 -3.71 10.65
CA VAL A 79 -0.06 -3.53 10.93
C VAL A 79 0.39 -2.25 10.27
N LYS A 80 0.89 -1.33 11.09
CA LYS A 80 1.51 -0.08 10.67
C LYS A 80 3.02 -0.20 10.84
N VAL A 81 3.76 0.14 9.80
CA VAL A 81 5.22 0.17 9.80
C VAL A 81 5.66 1.58 9.46
N ASP A 82 6.34 2.21 10.41
CA ASP A 82 6.98 3.50 10.23
C ASP A 82 8.48 3.26 10.11
N VAL A 83 9.11 3.83 9.08
CA VAL A 83 10.57 3.93 9.04
C VAL A 83 11.00 5.38 8.99
N GLN A 84 11.93 5.70 9.89
CA GLN A 84 12.58 7.00 9.93
C GLN A 84 14.08 6.77 9.85
N SER A 85 14.66 7.04 8.67
CA SER A 85 16.06 6.77 8.43
C SER A 85 16.77 8.00 7.87
N THR A 86 18.01 8.22 8.33
CA THR A 86 18.85 9.31 7.82
C THR A 86 19.67 8.80 6.66
N GLN A 87 19.36 9.29 5.46
CA GLN A 87 19.95 8.80 4.21
C GLN A 87 20.96 9.79 3.67
N ASN A 88 22.02 9.27 3.06
CA ASN A 88 22.99 10.09 2.34
C ASN A 88 22.34 10.67 1.07
N THR A 89 22.56 11.95 0.81
CA THR A 89 22.17 12.54 -0.49
C THR A 89 23.30 12.36 -1.49
N TYR A 90 22.98 12.12 -2.77
CA TYR A 90 23.99 11.85 -3.80
C TYR A 90 24.21 13.09 -4.68
N PHE A 91 23.14 13.68 -5.22
CA PHE A 91 23.16 14.90 -6.01
C PHE A 91 23.22 16.15 -5.11
N ALA A 92 22.53 16.18 -3.96
CA ALA A 92 22.59 17.32 -3.04
C ALA A 92 23.90 17.39 -2.23
N ARG A 93 24.71 16.33 -2.22
CA ARG A 93 26.05 16.30 -1.60
C ARG A 93 27.05 17.19 -2.32
N ALA A 94 26.98 17.30 -3.65
CA ALA A 94 27.78 18.26 -4.42
C ALA A 94 27.50 19.72 -4.03
N LEU A 95 26.40 19.96 -3.32
CA LEU A 95 25.91 21.26 -2.88
C LEU A 95 25.92 21.41 -1.35
N GLY A 96 26.66 20.56 -0.63
CA GLY A 96 26.92 20.69 0.82
C GLY A 96 25.90 20.05 1.75
N VAL A 97 24.81 19.46 1.24
CA VAL A 97 23.87 18.68 2.07
C VAL A 97 24.35 17.24 2.10
N GLN A 98 24.83 16.75 3.23
CA GLN A 98 25.43 15.41 3.27
C GLN A 98 24.38 14.31 3.50
N THR A 99 23.35 14.62 4.29
CA THR A 99 22.29 13.69 4.70
C THR A 99 20.93 14.39 4.77
N GLU A 100 19.86 13.61 4.62
CA GLU A 100 18.46 14.03 4.76
C GLU A 100 17.67 12.97 5.54
N ARG A 101 16.69 13.40 6.34
CA ARG A 101 15.81 12.48 7.07
C ARG A 101 14.65 12.06 6.17
N VAL A 102 14.54 10.77 5.90
CA VAL A 102 13.42 10.18 5.18
C VAL A 102 12.49 9.53 6.20
N ALA A 103 11.22 9.90 6.16
CA ALA A 103 10.18 9.30 6.97
C ALA A 103 9.08 8.77 6.05
N VAL A 104 8.73 7.51 6.23
CA VAL A 104 7.73 6.80 5.43
C VAL A 104 6.90 5.92 6.34
N GLU A 105 5.62 5.82 6.04
CA GLU A 105 4.62 5.08 6.79
C GLU A 105 3.85 4.20 5.83
N ALA A 106 3.71 2.92 6.17
CA ALA A 106 2.90 1.95 5.46
C ALA A 106 1.91 1.28 6.42
N VAL A 107 0.71 1.01 5.94
CA VAL A 107 -0.35 0.37 6.71
C VAL A 107 -0.96 -0.75 5.89
N ALA A 108 -1.04 -1.95 6.46
CA ALA A 108 -1.72 -3.08 5.86
C ALA A 108 -2.73 -3.67 6.84
N GLU A 109 -3.81 -4.21 6.31
CA GLU A 109 -4.89 -4.81 7.10
C GLU A 109 -5.24 -6.18 6.54
N ALA A 110 -5.39 -7.15 7.45
CA ALA A 110 -5.90 -8.47 7.11
C ALA A 110 -7.42 -8.50 7.22
N ALA A 111 -8.09 -8.59 6.07
CA ALA A 111 -9.54 -8.73 6.01
C ALA A 111 -10.00 -9.98 6.77
N LYS A 112 -11.10 -9.84 7.53
CA LYS A 112 -11.63 -10.88 8.42
C LYS A 112 -11.94 -12.21 7.73
N TYR A 113 -12.28 -12.16 6.45
CA TYR A 113 -12.68 -13.29 5.61
C TYR A 113 -11.64 -13.63 4.53
N SER A 114 -10.46 -13.02 4.55
CA SER A 114 -9.41 -13.36 3.60
C SER A 114 -8.94 -14.80 3.81
N THR A 115 -8.88 -15.57 2.72
CA THR A 115 -8.51 -16.99 2.73
C THR A 115 -7.04 -17.23 2.35
N GLY A 116 -6.22 -16.18 2.28
CA GLY A 116 -4.78 -16.31 2.01
C GLY A 116 -4.44 -16.63 0.55
N SER A 117 -5.28 -16.22 -0.40
CA SER A 117 -5.07 -16.48 -1.82
C SER A 117 -3.80 -15.76 -2.34
N ALA A 118 -2.72 -16.52 -2.57
CA ALA A 118 -1.38 -15.99 -2.85
C ALA A 118 -1.10 -15.48 -4.28
N CYS A 119 -2.14 -15.23 -5.09
CA CYS A 119 -1.97 -14.97 -6.54
C CYS A 119 -2.71 -13.75 -7.10
N ILE A 120 -3.37 -12.93 -6.27
CA ILE A 120 -3.97 -11.70 -6.79
C ILE A 120 -2.86 -10.65 -6.91
N LYS A 121 -2.44 -10.37 -8.16
CA LYS A 121 -1.65 -9.18 -8.46
C LYS A 121 -2.43 -7.94 -7.99
N PRO A 122 -1.77 -6.93 -7.39
CA PRO A 122 -2.45 -5.67 -7.08
C PRO A 122 -3.05 -5.10 -8.36
N TRP A 123 -4.35 -4.85 -8.32
CA TRP A 123 -5.11 -4.29 -9.43
C TRP A 123 -5.54 -2.88 -9.02
N PHE A 124 -5.39 -1.94 -9.93
CA PHE A 124 -5.71 -0.54 -9.72
C PHE A 124 -7.04 -0.22 -10.40
N ILE A 125 -7.98 0.36 -9.65
CA ILE A 125 -9.19 0.95 -10.21
C ILE A 125 -8.99 2.46 -10.27
N PRO A 126 -8.97 3.07 -11.46
CA PRO A 126 -9.00 4.51 -11.58
C PRO A 126 -10.20 5.11 -10.82
N ASN A 127 -9.95 6.16 -10.03
CA ASN A 127 -10.98 6.81 -9.21
C ASN A 127 -12.16 7.36 -10.04
N THR A 128 -12.02 7.47 -11.36
CA THR A 128 -13.04 7.96 -12.31
C THR A 128 -13.58 6.87 -13.23
N THR A 129 -13.26 5.59 -12.99
CA THR A 129 -13.64 4.46 -13.87
C THR A 129 -15.13 4.36 -14.17
N PHE A 130 -15.97 4.77 -13.21
CA PHE A 130 -17.43 4.74 -13.35
C PHE A 130 -18.05 6.11 -13.65
N GLY A 131 -17.22 7.11 -13.93
CA GLY A 131 -17.66 8.41 -14.39
C GLY A 131 -18.25 8.34 -15.79
N SER A 132 -19.08 9.32 -16.12
CA SER A 132 -19.81 9.41 -17.38
C SER A 132 -18.94 9.86 -18.56
N GLY A 133 -17.70 10.31 -18.30
CA GLY A 133 -16.77 10.80 -19.32
C GLY A 133 -15.32 10.38 -19.10
N ASP A 134 -14.42 10.99 -19.85
CA ASP A 134 -12.99 10.85 -19.65
C ASP A 134 -12.56 11.29 -18.23
N ALA A 135 -11.38 10.84 -17.80
CA ALA A 135 -10.93 11.04 -16.42
C ALA A 135 -10.94 12.53 -15.98
N CYS A 136 -10.64 13.46 -16.88
CA CYS A 136 -10.64 14.89 -16.56
C CYS A 136 -12.05 15.45 -16.40
N ARG A 137 -12.99 15.10 -17.29
CA ARG A 137 -14.40 15.48 -17.15
C ARG A 137 -15.05 14.87 -15.91
N SER A 138 -14.79 13.59 -15.65
CA SER A 138 -15.33 12.88 -14.49
C SER A 138 -14.77 13.46 -13.18
N CYS A 139 -13.48 13.83 -13.12
CA CYS A 139 -12.93 14.56 -11.98
C CYS A 139 -13.57 15.95 -11.81
N ALA A 140 -13.76 16.71 -12.89
CA ALA A 140 -14.37 18.04 -12.82
C ALA A 140 -15.85 18.00 -12.41
N ALA A 141 -16.55 16.91 -12.71
CA ALA A 141 -17.94 16.65 -12.33
C ALA A 141 -18.09 16.02 -10.94
N ASN A 142 -17.00 15.81 -10.19
CA ASN A 142 -16.97 15.06 -8.92
C ASN A 142 -17.51 13.62 -9.05
N GLU A 143 -17.39 13.03 -10.23
CA GLU A 143 -17.74 11.63 -10.49
C GLU A 143 -16.55 10.73 -10.16
N VAL A 144 -16.19 10.72 -8.87
CA VAL A 144 -15.08 9.95 -8.33
C VAL A 144 -15.56 8.88 -7.35
N LEU A 145 -14.79 7.81 -7.13
CA LEU A 145 -15.17 6.72 -6.23
C LEU A 145 -14.87 7.01 -4.76
N ILE A 146 -13.73 7.64 -4.50
CA ILE A 146 -13.30 8.10 -3.17
C ILE A 146 -13.05 9.60 -3.23
N SER A 147 -13.57 10.33 -2.26
CA SER A 147 -13.31 11.76 -2.06
C SER A 147 -13.24 12.08 -0.57
N GLY A 148 -12.19 12.78 -0.14
CA GLY A 148 -12.01 13.14 1.27
C GLY A 148 -11.82 11.95 2.22
N GLY A 149 -11.40 10.79 1.70
CA GLY A 149 -11.26 9.55 2.45
C GLY A 149 -12.54 8.71 2.55
N GLU A 150 -13.66 9.20 2.02
CA GLU A 150 -14.97 8.54 2.08
C GLU A 150 -15.41 8.01 0.71
N VAL A 151 -16.22 6.95 0.72
CA VAL A 151 -16.84 6.39 -0.49
C VAL A 151 -17.96 7.32 -0.96
N THR A 152 -17.93 7.73 -2.23
CA THR A 152 -18.93 8.66 -2.76
C THR A 152 -20.26 7.99 -3.07
N ALA A 153 -21.33 8.79 -3.24
CA ALA A 153 -22.63 8.30 -3.70
C ALA A 153 -22.56 7.62 -5.09
N LEU A 154 -21.66 8.09 -5.97
CA LEU A 154 -21.43 7.44 -7.26
C LEU A 154 -20.89 6.01 -7.05
N ALA A 155 -19.84 5.86 -6.23
CA ALA A 155 -19.31 4.54 -5.91
C ALA A 155 -20.37 3.63 -5.28
N GLN A 156 -21.13 4.12 -4.30
CA GLN A 156 -22.22 3.34 -3.68
C GLN A 156 -23.27 2.91 -4.71
N SER A 157 -23.64 3.78 -5.66
CA SER A 157 -24.64 3.46 -6.69
C SER A 157 -24.17 2.46 -7.74
N LYS A 158 -22.85 2.33 -7.94
CA LYS A 158 -22.26 1.51 -9.01
C LYS A 158 -21.66 0.21 -8.51
N ILE A 159 -21.03 0.26 -7.35
CA ILE A 159 -20.26 -0.83 -6.76
C ILE A 159 -21.07 -1.51 -5.64
N GLY A 160 -22.02 -0.80 -5.02
CA GLY A 160 -22.73 -1.32 -3.85
C GLY A 160 -21.73 -1.64 -2.72
N HIS A 161 -21.87 -2.82 -2.12
CA HIS A 161 -20.98 -3.33 -1.06
C HIS A 161 -19.97 -4.39 -1.55
N GLU A 162 -20.21 -4.97 -2.72
CA GLU A 162 -19.40 -6.00 -3.33
C GLU A 162 -19.47 -5.84 -4.85
N PHE A 163 -18.35 -6.07 -5.54
CA PHE A 163 -18.34 -6.17 -6.98
C PHE A 163 -17.54 -7.38 -7.44
N THR A 164 -17.98 -7.96 -8.54
CA THR A 164 -17.34 -9.10 -9.18
C THR A 164 -16.44 -8.62 -10.32
N VAL A 165 -15.20 -9.07 -10.31
CA VAL A 165 -14.25 -8.83 -11.41
C VAL A 165 -14.14 -10.10 -12.25
N THR A 166 -14.34 -9.97 -13.56
CA THR A 166 -14.14 -11.03 -14.55
C THR A 166 -13.07 -10.64 -15.55
N SER A 167 -12.30 -11.62 -16.04
CA SER A 167 -11.30 -11.37 -17.10
C SER A 167 -12.01 -10.92 -18.38
N GLN A 168 -11.47 -9.89 -19.05
CA GLN A 168 -11.95 -9.49 -20.38
C GLN A 168 -11.47 -10.43 -21.49
N ASP A 169 -10.46 -11.26 -21.22
CA ASP A 169 -9.96 -12.25 -22.16
C ASP A 169 -10.64 -13.60 -21.90
N SER A 170 -11.43 -14.06 -22.87
CA SER A 170 -12.17 -15.33 -22.81
C SER A 170 -11.28 -16.56 -22.62
N SER A 171 -9.98 -16.47 -22.95
CA SER A 171 -9.03 -17.57 -22.76
C SER A 171 -8.52 -17.70 -21.32
N SER A 172 -8.73 -16.67 -20.50
CA SER A 172 -8.40 -16.64 -19.06
C SER A 172 -9.63 -16.36 -18.18
N SER A 173 -10.83 -16.50 -18.73
CA SER A 173 -12.09 -16.40 -18.00
C SER A 173 -12.22 -17.52 -16.98
N LEU A 174 -12.72 -17.17 -15.79
CA LEU A 174 -13.22 -18.14 -14.83
C LEU A 174 -14.35 -18.99 -15.45
N ALA A 175 -14.48 -20.23 -15.03
CA ALA A 175 -15.55 -21.12 -15.49
C ALA A 175 -16.93 -20.54 -15.11
N PRO A 176 -18.02 -20.85 -15.85
CA PRO A 176 -19.36 -20.41 -15.48
C PRO A 176 -19.71 -20.80 -14.04
N GLY A 177 -20.02 -19.81 -13.20
CA GLY A 177 -20.27 -20.01 -11.75
C GLY A 177 -19.05 -19.76 -10.84
N GLN A 178 -17.87 -19.44 -11.41
CA GLN A 178 -16.72 -18.97 -10.65
C GLN A 178 -16.56 -17.45 -10.77
N PHE A 179 -16.34 -16.81 -9.63
CA PHE A 179 -16.16 -15.37 -9.51
C PHE A 179 -15.10 -15.07 -8.45
N TYR A 180 -14.36 -13.99 -8.63
CA TYR A 180 -13.64 -13.34 -7.53
C TYR A 180 -14.62 -12.37 -6.88
N ALA A 181 -15.12 -12.72 -5.68
CA ALA A 181 -15.90 -11.82 -4.85
C ALA A 181 -14.93 -10.95 -4.05
N ILE A 182 -15.09 -9.63 -4.14
CA ILE A 182 -14.30 -8.65 -3.39
C ILE A 182 -15.28 -7.91 -2.49
N ASP A 183 -15.42 -8.44 -1.28
CA ASP A 183 -16.18 -7.83 -0.20
C ASP A 183 -15.39 -6.63 0.34
N LEU A 184 -15.95 -5.42 0.19
CA LEU A 184 -15.32 -4.18 0.63
C LEU A 184 -15.51 -3.91 2.14
N GLY A 185 -16.13 -4.84 2.88
CA GLY A 185 -16.39 -4.69 4.30
C GLY A 185 -17.64 -3.86 4.59
N LYS A 186 -18.21 -4.10 5.78
CA LYS A 186 -19.52 -3.59 6.20
C LYS A 186 -19.53 -2.08 6.44
N GLY A 187 -20.65 -1.45 6.08
CA GLY A 187 -21.09 -0.22 6.73
C GLY A 187 -21.44 -0.44 8.20
#